data_AF-A0A2D8ACX3-F1
#
_entry.id   AF-A0A2D8ACX3-F1
#
_cell.length_a   1.000
_cell.length_b   1.000
_cell.length_c   1.000
_cell.angle_alpha   90.00
_cell.angle_beta   90.00
_cell.angle_gamma   90.00
#
_symmetry.space_group_name_H-M   'P 1'
#
loop_
_entity.id
_entity.type
_entity.pdbx_description
1 polymer ?
#
loop_
_entity_poly.entity_id
_entity_poly.type
_entity_poly.pdbx_seq_one_letter_code
_entity_poly.pdbx_strand_id
1 'polypeptide(L)' 'MATAKSTAKQSGISVSTIKGVKSFNRAGMSFTESATLIPADALTEKQLKALKEEPRLRVTDVEDITEAAE' A
#
# COMPACT_ATOMS: atom_id res chain seq x y z
N MET A 1 33.97 -5.59 3.22
CA MET A 1 32.97 -4.90 4.07
C MET A 1 31.61 -5.44 3.66
N ALA A 2 30.96 -6.23 4.53
CA ALA A 2 29.61 -6.71 4.28
C ALA A 2 28.64 -5.54 4.50
N THR A 3 28.09 -4.99 3.43
CA THR A 3 26.97 -4.05 3.53
C THR A 3 25.80 -4.85 4.08
N ALA A 4 25.54 -4.70 5.38
CA ALA A 4 24.33 -5.19 6.00
C ALA A 4 23.16 -4.66 5.16
N LYS A 5 22.44 -5.54 4.47
CA LYS A 5 21.11 -5.25 3.95
C LYS A 5 20.31 -4.84 5.19
N SER A 6 20.19 -3.53 5.42
CA SER A 6 19.30 -3.02 6.44
C SER A 6 17.93 -3.54 6.08
N THR A 7 17.46 -4.53 6.83
CA THR A 7 16.07 -4.94 6.92
C THR A 7 15.32 -3.75 7.51
N ALA A 8 15.19 -2.68 6.74
CA ALA A 8 14.42 -1.53 7.14
C ALA A 8 12.98 -2.04 7.15
N LYS A 9 12.44 -2.24 8.36
CA LYS A 9 11.00 -2.38 8.55
C LYS A 9 10.35 -1.15 7.95
N GLN A 10 9.94 -1.23 6.69
CA GLN A 10 9.19 -0.17 6.05
C GLN A 10 7.74 -0.41 6.40
N SER A 11 7.21 0.53 7.17
CA SER A 11 5.78 0.65 7.36
C SER A 11 5.13 1.14 6.07
N GLY A 12 3.89 0.71 5.85
CA GLY A 12 3.05 1.25 4.81
C GLY A 12 1.66 0.69 4.88
N ILE A 13 1.01 0.61 3.74
CA ILE A 13 -0.40 0.25 3.68
C ILE A 13 -0.63 -0.83 2.63
N SER A 14 -1.54 -1.73 2.94
CA SER A 14 -2.14 -2.66 2.00
C SER A 14 -3.49 -2.09 1.58
N VAL A 15 -3.68 -1.88 0.28
CA VAL A 15 -4.90 -1.36 -0.30
C VAL A 15 -5.48 -2.39 -1.27
N SER A 16 -6.72 -2.80 -1.04
CA SER A 16 -7.49 -3.62 -1.98
C SER A 16 -8.86 -3.00 -2.22
N THR A 17 -9.54 -3.37 -3.29
CA THR A 17 -10.95 -3.03 -3.47
C THR A 17 -11.84 -3.92 -2.59
N ILE A 18 -13.04 -3.42 -2.28
CA ILE A 18 -14.07 -4.23 -1.62
C ILE A 18 -14.65 -5.29 -2.57
N LYS A 19 -15.25 -6.34 -1.99
CA LYS A 19 -15.91 -7.42 -2.74
C LYS A 19 -16.95 -6.84 -3.71
N GLY A 20 -16.82 -7.20 -4.99
CA GLY A 20 -17.73 -6.74 -6.06
C GLY A 20 -17.21 -5.53 -6.85
N VAL A 21 -16.09 -4.91 -6.43
CA VAL A 21 -15.41 -3.87 -7.20
C VAL A 21 -14.13 -4.47 -7.80
N LYS A 22 -14.16 -4.79 -9.11
CA LYS A 22 -13.03 -5.44 -9.80
C LYS A 22 -11.78 -4.56 -9.91
N SER A 23 -11.98 -3.28 -10.17
CA SER A 23 -10.91 -2.30 -10.27
C SER A 23 -11.41 -0.92 -9.87
N PHE A 24 -10.54 -0.13 -9.25
CA PHE A 24 -10.84 1.23 -8.82
C PHE A 24 -9.59 2.10 -8.85
N ASN A 25 -9.71 3.32 -9.38
CA ASN A 25 -8.59 4.23 -9.53
C ASN A 25 -8.71 5.38 -8.54
N ARG A 26 -7.68 5.56 -7.70
CA ARG A 26 -7.62 6.65 -6.71
C ARG A 26 -6.18 7.10 -6.50
N ALA A 27 -5.99 8.39 -6.21
CA ALA A 27 -4.66 8.95 -5.95
C ALA A 27 -3.63 8.72 -7.09
N GLY A 28 -4.07 8.49 -8.33
CA GLY A 28 -3.22 8.16 -9.47
C GLY A 28 -2.80 6.69 -9.54
N MET A 29 -3.31 5.84 -8.65
CA MET A 29 -3.02 4.41 -8.57
C MET A 29 -4.27 3.59 -8.90
N SER A 30 -4.06 2.42 -9.51
CA SER A 30 -5.14 1.48 -9.83
C SER A 30 -5.13 0.35 -8.80
N PHE A 31 -6.24 0.17 -8.10
CA PHE A 31 -6.44 -0.87 -7.11
C PHE A 31 -7.37 -1.94 -7.67
N THR A 32 -7.17 -3.17 -7.23
CA THR A 32 -8.00 -4.32 -7.61
C THR A 32 -8.36 -5.11 -6.36
N GLU A 33 -9.07 -6.22 -6.55
CA GLU A 33 -9.43 -7.13 -5.45
C GLU A 33 -8.17 -7.71 -4.77
N SER A 34 -7.04 -7.73 -5.49
CA SER A 34 -5.74 -8.09 -4.93
C SER A 34 -5.18 -6.94 -4.09
N ALA A 35 -4.70 -7.28 -2.90
CA ALA A 35 -4.00 -6.38 -2.01
C ALA A 35 -2.73 -5.81 -2.66
N THR A 36 -2.69 -4.50 -2.82
CA THR A 36 -1.53 -3.76 -3.31
C THR A 36 -0.80 -3.19 -2.10
N LEU A 37 0.44 -3.61 -1.90
CA LEU A 37 1.30 -3.07 -0.85
C LEU A 37 1.95 -1.78 -1.35
N ILE A 38 1.79 -0.71 -0.59
CA ILE A 38 2.37 0.59 -0.89
C ILE A 38 3.14 1.06 0.34
N PRO A 39 4.45 1.35 0.22
CA PRO A 39 5.23 1.90 1.31
C PRO A 39 4.70 3.28 1.72
N ALA A 40 4.73 3.58 3.02
CA ALA A 40 4.23 4.87 3.55
C ALA A 40 4.97 6.05 2.91
N ASP A 41 6.27 5.88 2.63
CA ASP A 41 7.12 6.90 2.02
C ASP A 41 6.72 7.25 0.57
N ALA A 42 6.03 6.34 -0.13
CA ALA A 42 5.58 6.56 -1.51
C ALA A 42 4.23 7.29 -1.60
N LEU A 43 3.56 7.52 -0.47
CA LEU A 43 2.28 8.18 -0.41
C LEU A 43 2.39 9.50 0.33
N THR A 44 1.87 10.56 -0.28
CA THR A 44 1.65 11.81 0.47
C THR A 44 0.50 11.63 1.46
N GLU A 45 0.51 12.38 2.56
CA GLU A 45 -0.57 12.36 3.57
C GLU A 45 -1.95 12.58 2.94
N LYS A 46 -2.04 13.43 1.91
CA LYS A 46 -3.27 13.69 1.15
C LYS A 46 -3.74 12.45 0.40
N GLN A 47 -2.83 11.70 -0.23
CA GLN A 47 -3.18 10.46 -0.93
C GLN A 47 -3.59 9.38 0.05
N LEU A 48 -2.85 9.22 1.14
CA LEU A 48 -3.18 8.24 2.18
C LEU A 48 -4.55 8.52 2.80
N LYS A 49 -4.86 9.80 3.09
CA LYS A 49 -6.20 10.21 3.53
C LYS A 49 -7.27 9.91 2.48
N ALA A 50 -7.02 10.24 1.21
CA ALA A 50 -7.95 9.95 0.12
C ALA A 50 -8.22 8.46 -0.11
N LEU A 51 -7.28 7.59 0.25
CA LEU A 51 -7.44 6.13 0.21
C LEU A 51 -8.23 5.63 1.43
N LYS A 52 -7.94 6.14 2.63
CA LYS A 52 -8.66 5.77 3.86
C LYS A 52 -10.10 6.28 3.90
N GLU A 53 -10.39 7.40 3.24
CA GLU A 53 -11.75 7.98 3.14
C GLU A 53 -12.61 7.29 2.06
N GLU A 54 -12.03 6.49 1.17
CA GLU A 54 -12.77 5.88 0.06
C GLU A 54 -13.48 4.59 0.52
N PRO A 55 -14.82 4.55 0.56
CA PRO A 55 -15.56 3.37 1.03
C PRO A 55 -15.44 2.14 0.12
N ARG A 56 -14.99 2.34 -1.13
CA ARG A 56 -14.76 1.26 -2.10
C ARG A 56 -13.40 0.59 -1.95
N LEU A 57 -12.53 1.14 -1.11
CA LEU A 57 -11.20 0.61 -0.84
C LEU A 57 -11.14 0.11 0.61
N ARG A 58 -10.37 -0.95 0.80
CA ARG A 58 -10.00 -1.49 2.09
C ARG A 58 -8.53 -1.19 2.30
N VAL A 59 -8.24 -0.29 3.24
CA VAL A 59 -6.88 0.09 3.59
C VAL A 59 -6.53 -0.53 4.94
N THR A 60 -5.41 -1.24 4.99
CA THR A 60 -4.86 -1.84 6.21
C THR A 60 -3.44 -1.35 6.39
N ASP A 61 -3.09 -0.83 7.57
CA ASP A 61 -1.72 -0.46 7.88
C ASP A 61 -0.88 -1.75 8.09
N VAL A 62 0.31 -1.80 7.51
CA VAL A 62 1.24 -2.95 7.54
C VAL A 62 2.60 -2.46 7.99
N GLU A 63 3.16 -3.05 9.05
CA GLU A 63 4.41 -2.60 9.66
C GLU A 63 5.66 -3.26 9.05
N ASP A 64 5.48 -4.36 8.32
CA ASP A 64 6.55 -5.15 7.70
C ASP A 64 6.23 -5.36 6.20
N ILE A 65 6.53 -4.34 5.38
CA ILE A 65 6.56 -4.54 3.93
C ILE A 65 7.92 -5.11 3.58
N THR A 66 8.03 -6.44 3.51
CA THR A 66 9.21 -7.07 2.95
C THR A 66 9.12 -6.99 1.43
N GLU A 67 9.79 -5.98 0.85
CA GLU A 67 10.10 -6.01 -0.57
C GLU A 67 11.01 -7.22 -0.81
N ALA A 68 10.39 -8.33 -1.23
CA ALA A 68 11.11 -9.52 -1.65
C ALA A 68 11.83 -9.19 -2.95
N ALA A 69 13.02 -8.62 -2.81
CA ALA A 69 13.98 -8.46 -3.90
C ALA A 69 14.47 -9.85 -4.31
N GLU A 70 13.87 -10.39 -5.36
CA GLU A 70 14.41 -11.52 -6.13
C GLU A 70 15.56 -11.05 -7.05
#